data_AF-A0A1I8FCS6-F1
#
_entry.id   AF-A0A1I8FCS6-F1
#
_cell.length_a   1.000
_cell.length_b   1.000
_cell.length_c   1.000
_cell.angle_alpha   90.00
_cell.angle_beta   90.00
_cell.angle_gamma   90.00
#
_symmetry.space_group_name_H-M   'P 1'
#
loop_
_entity.id
_entity.type
_entity.pdbx_description
1 polymer ?
#
loop_
_entity_poly.entity_id
_entity_poly.type
_entity_poly.pdbx_seq_one_letter_code
_entity_poly.pdbx_strand_id
1 'polypeptide(L)'
;MASRTIAYILLFTLGLLGAHQFYLGRSLHGFVMLCSLGGFFAGWLHDLFNLERYIRESEDQFLTEEYQADLSRFTSVPADPARLRPANRRRRTARRLRDDYEALKRRLAGSIFFRDKLRDKAPRCSWSRYFGVYLVGNIGVHQMSFTKLAICSYCSFVVYSTDFNNILYGSLLTVSLANWFCRDWRSRPAKPKSRCGRACAVSLGACLFYSLLAFSLLNNARVTYEGESVPLREAVRNFFKSPLWREMRDTVGKLYEYYKIHGFKEILKQLWDALDPQGLKDAASVRA
;
A
#
# COMPACT_ATOMS: atom_id res chain seq x y z
N MET A 1 24.23 -6.62 1.85
CA MET A 1 23.58 -7.13 3.06
C MET A 1 22.75 -6.02 3.68
N ALA A 2 21.52 -6.33 4.12
CA ALA A 2 20.68 -5.37 4.83
C ALA A 2 21.14 -5.27 6.29
N SER A 3 21.40 -4.06 6.78
CA SER A 3 21.78 -3.82 8.18
C SER A 3 20.53 -3.80 9.06
N ARG A 4 20.59 -4.53 10.17
CA ARG A 4 19.52 -4.58 11.18
C ARG A 4 19.22 -3.18 11.71
N THR A 5 20.26 -2.45 12.10
CA THR A 5 20.14 -1.11 12.68
C THR A 5 19.41 -0.14 11.74
N ILE A 6 19.77 -0.16 10.46
CA ILE A 6 19.13 0.70 9.44
C ILE A 6 17.66 0.32 9.27
N ALA A 7 17.34 -0.98 9.26
CA ALA A 7 15.95 -1.44 9.15
C ALA A 7 15.08 -0.96 10.33
N TYR A 8 15.59 -1.00 11.57
CA TYR A 8 14.88 -0.47 12.75
C TYR A 8 14.74 1.05 12.70
N ILE A 9 15.80 1.80 12.34
CA ILE A 9 15.73 3.26 12.21
C ILE A 9 14.65 3.66 11.19
N LEU A 10 14.62 2.97 10.05
CA LEU A 10 13.61 3.22 9.01
C LEU A 10 12.20 2.84 9.47
N LEU A 11 12.04 1.82 10.32
CA LEU A 11 10.75 1.44 10.88
C LEU A 11 10.20 2.50 11.85
N PHE A 12 11.05 3.10 12.68
CA PHE A 12 10.58 4.10 13.65
C PHE A 12 10.38 5.48 13.04
N THR A 13 11.24 5.89 12.11
CA THR A 13 11.16 7.24 11.50
C THR A 13 10.19 7.29 10.33
N LEU A 14 10.27 6.31 9.43
CA LEU A 14 9.56 6.28 8.14
C LEU A 14 8.73 4.98 7.98
N GLY A 15 8.42 4.30 9.08
CA GLY A 15 7.73 3.00 9.03
C GLY A 15 6.29 3.12 8.61
N LEU A 16 5.60 4.20 8.96
CA LEU A 16 4.24 4.46 8.48
C LEU A 16 4.19 4.65 6.95
N LEU A 17 5.29 5.12 6.34
CA LEU A 17 5.43 5.20 4.88
C LEU A 17 5.94 3.88 4.26
N GLY A 18 6.39 2.93 5.07
CA GLY A 18 6.93 1.65 4.63
C GLY A 18 8.35 1.68 4.09
N ALA A 19 9.17 2.64 4.51
CA ALA A 19 10.57 2.76 4.08
C ALA A 19 11.41 1.50 4.38
N HIS A 20 11.22 0.86 5.53
CA HIS A 20 11.92 -0.38 5.89
C HIS A 20 11.59 -1.53 4.93
N GLN A 21 10.37 -1.59 4.40
CA GLN A 21 9.97 -2.63 3.43
C GLN A 21 10.66 -2.42 2.07
N PHE A 22 10.83 -1.15 1.65
CA PHE A 22 11.60 -0.84 0.45
C PHE A 22 13.07 -1.20 0.60
N TYR A 23 13.66 -0.90 1.77
CA TYR A 23 15.04 -1.27 2.12
C TYR A 23 15.26 -2.79 2.06
N LEU A 24 14.33 -3.58 2.59
CA LEU A 24 14.37 -5.04 2.60
C LEU A 24 14.02 -5.70 1.26
N GLY A 25 13.87 -4.93 0.17
CA GLY A 25 13.58 -5.50 -1.14
C GLY A 25 12.09 -5.78 -1.43
N ARG A 26 11.20 -5.55 -0.47
CA ARG A 26 9.76 -5.90 -0.54
C ARG A 26 8.92 -4.74 -1.06
N SER A 27 9.15 -4.34 -2.32
CA SER A 27 8.48 -3.17 -2.93
C SER A 27 6.95 -3.23 -2.93
N LEU A 28 6.34 -4.41 -3.14
CA LEU A 28 4.88 -4.51 -3.13
C LEU A 28 4.30 -4.23 -1.74
N HIS A 29 4.95 -4.76 -0.70
CA HIS A 29 4.53 -4.56 0.68
C HIS A 29 4.68 -3.10 1.12
N GLY A 30 5.83 -2.49 0.80
CA GLY A 30 6.03 -1.06 1.02
C GLY A 30 5.01 -0.20 0.29
N PHE A 31 4.65 -0.54 -0.96
CA PHE A 31 3.63 0.18 -1.72
C PHE A 31 2.24 0.10 -1.08
N VAL A 32 1.83 -1.08 -0.59
CA VAL A 32 0.57 -1.22 0.16
C VAL A 32 0.57 -0.35 1.39
N MET A 33 1.66 -0.38 2.16
CA MET A 33 1.76 0.38 3.39
C MET A 33 1.75 1.88 3.15
N LEU A 34 2.36 2.34 2.06
CA LEU A 34 2.30 3.72 1.60
C LEU A 34 0.85 4.13 1.25
N CYS A 35 0.18 3.37 0.39
CA CYS A 35 -1.21 3.66 -0.01
C CYS A 35 -2.21 3.60 1.16
N SER A 36 -1.94 2.80 2.18
CA SER A 36 -2.80 2.62 3.35
C SER A 36 -2.37 3.43 4.58
N LEU A 37 -1.40 4.35 4.42
CA LEU A 37 -0.84 5.17 5.52
C LEU A 37 -0.45 4.31 6.74
N GLY A 38 0.44 3.35 6.53
CA GLY A 38 0.91 2.45 7.59
C GLY A 38 0.00 1.25 7.84
N GLY A 39 -0.92 0.95 6.92
CA GLY A 39 -1.94 -0.09 7.13
C GLY A 39 -2.89 0.26 8.26
N PHE A 40 -3.28 1.53 8.37
CA PHE A 40 -4.04 2.07 9.51
C PHE A 40 -3.36 1.75 10.85
N PHE A 41 -2.05 1.98 10.96
CA PHE A 41 -1.19 1.64 12.11
C PHE A 41 -1.02 0.14 12.39
N ALA A 42 -2.01 -0.70 12.11
CA ALA A 42 -1.95 -2.14 12.34
C ALA A 42 -0.86 -2.82 11.48
N GLY A 43 -0.68 -2.36 10.24
CA GLY A 43 0.40 -2.84 9.37
C GLY A 43 1.79 -2.54 9.92
N TRP A 44 1.99 -1.32 10.43
CA TRP A 44 3.23 -0.93 11.10
C TRP A 44 3.51 -1.76 12.37
N LEU A 45 2.48 -2.00 13.19
CA LEU A 45 2.61 -2.83 14.39
C LEU A 45 2.91 -4.30 14.05
N HIS A 46 2.26 -4.86 13.03
CA HIS A 46 2.55 -6.19 12.52
C HIS A 46 4.01 -6.31 12.08
N ASP A 47 4.55 -5.27 11.46
CA ASP A 47 5.94 -5.24 11.02
C ASP A 47 6.95 -5.16 12.15
N LEU A 48 6.61 -4.53 13.28
CA LEU A 48 7.46 -4.51 14.47
C LEU A 48 7.80 -5.93 14.95
N PHE A 49 6.81 -6.82 14.99
CA PHE A 49 7.00 -8.22 15.40
C PHE A 49 7.66 -9.09 14.33
N ASN A 50 7.50 -8.74 13.05
CA ASN A 50 7.96 -9.57 11.94
C ASN A 50 9.29 -9.09 11.33
N LEU A 51 9.86 -7.98 11.80
CA LEU A 51 11.03 -7.37 11.19
C LEU A 51 12.23 -8.31 11.12
N GLU A 52 12.50 -9.05 12.19
CA GLU A 52 13.61 -10.02 12.22
C GLU A 52 13.48 -11.09 11.13
N ARG A 53 12.27 -11.60 10.93
CA ARG A 53 11.98 -12.57 9.86
C ARG A 53 12.25 -11.97 8.50
N TYR A 54 11.88 -10.71 8.28
CA TYR A 54 12.10 -10.04 6.99
C TYR A 54 13.58 -9.77 6.72
N ILE A 55 14.37 -9.46 7.75
CA ILE A 55 15.82 -9.28 7.61
C ILE A 55 16.47 -10.60 7.21
N ARG A 56 16.16 -11.70 7.90
CA ARG A 56 16.65 -13.05 7.56
C ARG A 56 16.30 -13.43 6.13
N GLU A 57 15.04 -13.23 5.74
CA GLU A 57 14.58 -13.50 4.37
C GLU A 57 15.33 -12.67 3.31
N SER A 58 15.68 -11.42 3.62
CA SER A 58 16.48 -10.59 2.72
C SER A 58 17.92 -11.08 2.60
N GLU A 59 18.52 -11.53 3.71
CA GLU A 59 19.88 -12.07 3.77
C GLU A 59 19.98 -13.38 2.97
N ASP A 60 19.03 -14.30 3.17
CA ASP A 60 18.93 -15.56 2.42
C ASP A 60 18.81 -15.33 0.90
N GLN A 61 18.04 -14.29 0.50
CA GLN A 61 17.92 -13.91 -0.91
C GLN A 61 19.26 -13.43 -1.47
N PHE A 62 20.00 -12.57 -0.74
CA PHE A 62 21.32 -12.12 -1.17
C PHE A 62 22.30 -13.29 -1.30
N LEU A 63 22.34 -14.21 -0.34
CA LEU A 63 23.19 -15.40 -0.38
C LEU A 63 22.86 -16.30 -1.59
N THR A 64 21.57 -16.47 -1.89
CA THR A 64 21.14 -17.26 -3.04
C THR A 64 21.57 -16.61 -4.36
N GLU A 65 21.49 -15.29 -4.47
CA GLU A 65 21.92 -14.55 -5.66
C GLU A 65 23.43 -14.65 -5.88
N GLU A 66 24.23 -14.50 -4.83
CA GLU A 66 25.68 -14.66 -4.86
C GLU A 66 26.08 -16.08 -5.25
N TYR A 67 25.48 -17.09 -4.62
CA TYR A 67 25.69 -18.50 -4.96
C TYR A 67 25.35 -18.82 -6.41
N GLN A 68 24.23 -18.28 -6.93
CA GLN A 68 23.85 -18.46 -8.34
C GLN A 68 24.82 -17.76 -9.30
N ALA A 69 25.32 -16.58 -8.93
CA ALA A 69 26.32 -15.86 -9.72
C ALA A 69 27.64 -16.64 -9.77
N ASP A 70 28.11 -17.19 -8.64
CA ASP A 70 29.31 -18.01 -8.60
C ASP A 70 29.13 -19.33 -9.36
N LEU A 71 28.02 -20.04 -9.16
CA LEU A 71 27.65 -21.19 -9.98
C LEU A 71 27.73 -20.87 -11.46
N SER A 72 27.19 -19.73 -11.91
CA SER A 72 27.21 -19.34 -13.31
C SER A 72 28.62 -19.04 -13.85
N ARG A 73 29.56 -18.63 -12.99
CA ARG A 73 30.98 -18.50 -13.34
C ARG A 73 31.64 -19.85 -13.56
N PHE A 74 31.35 -20.83 -12.71
CA PHE A 74 31.91 -22.18 -12.82
C PHE A 74 31.22 -23.05 -13.88
N THR A 75 29.94 -22.80 -14.15
CA THR A 75 29.10 -23.56 -15.09
C THR A 75 28.97 -22.90 -16.45
N SER A 76 29.98 -22.14 -16.90
CA SER A 76 30.10 -21.66 -18.29
C SER A 76 30.36 -22.81 -19.28
N VAL A 77 29.53 -23.85 -19.22
CA VAL A 77 29.39 -24.85 -20.27
C VAL A 77 28.71 -24.13 -21.43
N PRO A 78 29.27 -24.14 -22.66
CA PRO A 78 28.60 -23.60 -23.83
C PRO A 78 27.20 -24.20 -23.91
N ALA A 79 26.18 -23.34 -23.85
CA ALA A 79 24.80 -23.79 -23.87
C ALA A 79 24.53 -24.47 -25.22
N ASP A 80 24.37 -25.80 -25.22
CA ASP A 80 23.90 -26.53 -26.39
C ASP A 80 22.52 -25.98 -26.79
N PRO A 81 22.38 -25.35 -27.97
CA PRO A 81 21.13 -24.74 -28.41
C PRO A 81 19.96 -25.74 -28.50
N ALA A 82 20.23 -27.05 -28.50
CA ALA A 82 19.20 -28.09 -28.45
C ALA A 82 18.46 -28.18 -27.09
N ARG A 83 19.08 -27.78 -25.97
CA ARG A 83 18.47 -27.87 -24.62
C ARG A 83 17.62 -26.66 -24.23
N LEU A 84 17.79 -25.52 -24.90
CA LEU A 84 17.05 -24.28 -24.63
C LEU A 84 15.72 -24.21 -25.41
N ARG A 85 14.80 -25.14 -25.16
CA ARG A 85 13.37 -24.97 -25.51
C ARG A 85 12.48 -24.63 -24.30
N PRO A 86 12.60 -23.47 -23.61
CA PRO A 86 11.57 -23.05 -22.67
C PRO A 86 10.88 -21.73 -23.08
N ALA A 87 10.42 -21.59 -24.33
CA ALA A 87 9.69 -20.38 -24.75
C ALA A 87 8.20 -20.59 -25.04
N ASN A 88 7.76 -21.81 -25.39
CA ASN A 88 6.39 -22.05 -25.87
C ASN A 88 5.40 -22.54 -24.82
N ARG A 89 5.84 -22.99 -23.63
CA ARG A 89 4.93 -23.46 -22.56
C ARG A 89 4.19 -22.30 -21.86
N ARG A 90 4.87 -21.19 -21.57
CA ARG A 90 4.28 -20.02 -20.87
C ARG A 90 3.25 -19.24 -21.70
N ARG A 91 3.48 -19.11 -23.02
CA ARG A 91 2.50 -18.50 -23.94
C ARG A 91 1.24 -19.37 -24.10
N ARG A 92 1.39 -20.70 -24.07
CA ARG A 92 0.26 -21.65 -24.13
C ARG A 92 -0.62 -21.58 -22.88
N THR A 93 -0.04 -21.47 -21.69
CA THR A 93 -0.81 -21.34 -20.43
C THR A 93 -1.58 -20.02 -20.35
N ALA A 94 -1.01 -18.90 -20.79
CA ALA A 94 -1.68 -17.60 -20.76
C ALA A 94 -2.85 -17.50 -21.76
N ARG A 95 -2.72 -18.10 -22.95
CA ARG A 95 -3.84 -18.20 -23.91
C ARG A 95 -4.95 -19.12 -23.37
N ARG A 96 -4.59 -20.32 -22.87
CA ARG A 96 -5.56 -21.25 -22.27
C ARG A 96 -6.38 -20.61 -21.15
N LEU A 97 -5.74 -19.87 -20.23
CA LEU A 97 -6.45 -19.18 -19.14
C LEU A 97 -7.44 -18.12 -19.64
N ARG A 98 -7.11 -17.43 -20.73
CA ARG A 98 -8.02 -16.44 -21.35
C ARG A 98 -9.19 -17.12 -22.03
N ASP A 99 -8.93 -18.22 -22.73
CA ASP A 99 -9.95 -18.99 -23.45
C ASP A 99 -10.90 -19.68 -22.45
N ASP A 100 -10.39 -20.22 -21.35
CA ASP A 100 -11.17 -20.82 -20.26
C ASP A 100 -12.07 -19.78 -19.57
N TYR A 101 -11.56 -18.56 -19.36
CA TYR A 101 -12.35 -17.46 -18.80
C TYR A 101 -13.52 -17.05 -19.70
N GLU A 102 -13.27 -16.89 -21.00
CA GLU A 102 -14.31 -16.51 -21.96
C GLU A 102 -15.33 -17.63 -22.18
N ALA A 103 -14.92 -18.90 -22.13
CA ALA A 103 -15.83 -20.04 -22.19
C ALA A 103 -16.74 -20.14 -20.95
N LEU A 104 -16.17 -19.92 -19.76
CA LEU A 104 -16.93 -19.88 -18.50
C LEU A 104 -17.94 -18.73 -18.49
N LYS A 105 -17.53 -17.55 -18.96
CA LYS A 105 -18.38 -16.36 -19.10
C LYS A 105 -19.59 -16.61 -20.01
N ARG A 106 -19.38 -17.29 -21.15
CA ARG A 106 -20.48 -17.63 -22.08
C ARG A 106 -21.45 -18.66 -21.47
N ARG A 107 -20.96 -19.63 -20.70
CA ARG A 107 -21.80 -20.63 -20.03
C ARG A 107 -22.66 -20.02 -18.93
N LEU A 108 -22.10 -19.09 -18.15
CA LEU A 108 -22.83 -18.39 -17.08
C LEU A 108 -23.83 -17.35 -17.62
N ALA A 109 -23.56 -16.77 -18.79
CA ALA A 109 -24.47 -15.83 -19.45
C ALA A 109 -25.79 -16.46 -19.95
N GLY A 110 -25.85 -17.79 -20.08
CA GLY A 110 -27.03 -18.52 -20.55
C GLY A 110 -28.07 -18.84 -19.47
N SER A 111 -27.73 -18.76 -18.18
CA SER A 111 -28.69 -18.98 -17.10
C SER A 111 -29.50 -17.71 -16.83
N ILE A 112 -30.80 -17.77 -17.10
CA ILE A 112 -31.78 -16.67 -17.01
C ILE A 112 -31.74 -15.97 -15.62
N PHE A 113 -31.47 -16.72 -14.55
CA PHE A 113 -31.32 -16.21 -13.19
C PHE A 113 -30.11 -15.28 -12.98
N PHE A 114 -29.03 -15.46 -13.75
CA PHE A 114 -27.80 -14.68 -13.62
C PHE A 114 -27.82 -13.35 -14.39
N ARG A 115 -28.68 -13.22 -15.41
CA ARG A 115 -28.67 -12.07 -16.33
C ARG A 115 -29.02 -10.74 -15.64
N ASP A 116 -29.98 -10.76 -14.71
CA ASP A 116 -30.48 -9.53 -14.08
C ASP A 116 -29.67 -9.12 -12.83
N LYS A 117 -29.10 -10.07 -12.07
CA LYS A 117 -28.20 -9.75 -10.93
C LYS A 117 -26.77 -9.38 -11.35
N LEU A 118 -26.29 -9.85 -12.51
CA LEU A 118 -24.91 -9.60 -12.95
C LEU A 118 -24.69 -8.23 -13.61
N ARG A 119 -25.74 -7.56 -14.08
CA ARG A 119 -25.59 -6.48 -15.06
C ARG A 119 -25.04 -5.15 -14.48
N ASP A 120 -25.43 -4.75 -13.28
CA ASP A 120 -25.16 -3.37 -12.84
C ASP A 120 -24.13 -3.19 -11.70
N LYS A 121 -23.97 -4.15 -10.77
CA LYS A 121 -23.09 -3.98 -9.58
C LYS A 121 -22.20 -5.17 -9.21
N ALA A 122 -22.54 -6.39 -9.65
CA ALA A 122 -21.83 -7.62 -9.34
C ALA A 122 -20.34 -7.68 -9.76
N PRO A 123 -19.95 -7.29 -11.00
CA PRO A 123 -18.56 -7.45 -11.42
C PRO A 123 -17.65 -6.49 -10.65
N ARG A 124 -18.05 -5.22 -10.47
CA ARG A 124 -17.18 -4.18 -9.89
C ARG A 124 -16.73 -4.51 -8.46
N CYS A 125 -17.63 -4.99 -7.61
CA CYS A 125 -17.32 -5.35 -6.23
C CYS A 125 -16.53 -6.66 -6.11
N SER A 126 -16.72 -7.61 -7.04
CA SER A 126 -15.96 -8.86 -7.04
C SER A 126 -14.52 -8.63 -7.52
N TRP A 127 -14.33 -7.78 -8.54
CA TRP A 127 -12.99 -7.41 -9.02
C TRP A 127 -12.19 -6.64 -7.97
N SER A 128 -12.79 -5.69 -7.24
CA SER A 128 -12.07 -4.94 -6.19
C SER A 128 -11.59 -5.86 -5.07
N ARG A 129 -12.45 -6.76 -4.58
CA ARG A 129 -12.11 -7.76 -3.55
C ARG A 129 -11.02 -8.70 -4.04
N TYR A 130 -11.17 -9.21 -5.27
CA TYR A 130 -10.18 -10.04 -5.94
C TYR A 130 -8.80 -9.36 -5.97
N PHE A 131 -8.72 -8.12 -6.46
CA PHE A 131 -7.46 -7.39 -6.56
C PHE A 131 -6.85 -7.15 -5.17
N GLY A 132 -7.66 -6.81 -4.17
CA GLY A 132 -7.19 -6.64 -2.79
C GLY A 132 -6.55 -7.92 -2.23
N VAL A 133 -7.25 -9.05 -2.31
CA VAL A 133 -6.74 -10.34 -1.81
C VAL A 133 -5.54 -10.81 -2.63
N TYR A 134 -5.52 -10.59 -3.95
CA TYR A 134 -4.40 -10.97 -4.80
C TYR A 134 -3.14 -10.18 -4.47
N LEU A 135 -3.31 -8.89 -4.20
CA LEU A 135 -2.20 -7.99 -3.92
C LEU A 135 -1.58 -8.33 -2.56
N VAL A 136 -2.40 -8.53 -1.53
CA VAL A 136 -1.93 -8.92 -0.19
C VAL A 136 -1.41 -10.36 -0.16
N GLY A 137 -2.11 -11.29 -0.81
CA GLY A 137 -1.76 -12.72 -0.81
C GLY A 137 -0.48 -13.07 -1.57
N ASN A 138 0.03 -12.17 -2.40
CA ASN A 138 1.31 -12.31 -3.09
C ASN A 138 2.50 -11.65 -2.36
N ILE A 139 2.26 -11.11 -1.17
CA ILE A 139 3.30 -10.52 -0.32
C ILE A 139 4.01 -11.64 0.45
N GLY A 140 5.35 -11.59 0.42
CA GLY A 140 6.21 -12.55 1.13
C GLY A 140 6.44 -13.86 0.38
N VAL A 141 6.59 -14.93 1.14
CA VAL A 141 7.03 -16.26 0.68
C VAL A 141 5.93 -17.03 -0.06
N HIS A 142 4.67 -16.62 0.12
CA HIS A 142 3.54 -17.26 -0.54
C HIS A 142 3.19 -16.56 -1.86
N GLN A 143 2.68 -17.34 -2.79
CA GLN A 143 2.11 -16.86 -4.04
C GLN A 143 0.70 -17.41 -4.17
N MET A 144 -0.24 -16.55 -4.56
CA MET A 144 -1.59 -16.95 -4.88
C MET A 144 -1.75 -17.02 -6.39
N SER A 145 -2.26 -18.15 -6.86
CA SER A 145 -2.58 -18.30 -8.28
C SER A 145 -3.73 -17.37 -8.67
N PHE A 146 -3.52 -16.59 -9.74
CA PHE A 146 -4.49 -15.63 -10.28
C PHE A 146 -5.86 -16.29 -10.52
N THR A 147 -5.84 -17.47 -11.14
CA THR A 147 -7.06 -18.18 -11.57
C THR A 147 -7.82 -18.78 -10.39
N LYS A 148 -7.12 -19.43 -9.46
CA LYS A 148 -7.74 -20.04 -8.28
C LYS A 148 -8.46 -18.95 -7.45
N LEU A 149 -7.80 -17.81 -7.27
CA LEU A 149 -8.36 -16.71 -6.50
C LEU A 149 -9.56 -16.03 -7.18
N ALA A 150 -9.54 -15.91 -8.51
CA ALA A 150 -10.67 -15.37 -9.26
C ALA A 150 -11.93 -16.24 -9.08
N ILE A 151 -11.76 -17.57 -9.09
CA ILE A 151 -12.85 -18.52 -8.83
C ILE A 151 -13.35 -18.37 -7.39
N CYS A 152 -12.47 -18.33 -6.39
CA CYS A 152 -12.87 -18.15 -4.99
C CYS A 152 -13.65 -16.84 -4.74
N SER A 153 -13.20 -15.72 -5.32
CA SER A 153 -13.89 -14.43 -5.22
C SER A 153 -15.28 -14.48 -5.86
N TYR A 154 -15.40 -15.17 -7.00
CA TYR A 154 -16.68 -15.35 -7.68
C TYR A 154 -17.64 -16.26 -6.90
N CYS A 155 -17.16 -17.40 -6.40
CA CYS A 155 -17.95 -18.30 -5.56
C CYS A 155 -18.45 -17.60 -4.30
N SER A 156 -17.60 -16.81 -3.63
CA SER A 156 -17.99 -16.03 -2.46
C SER A 156 -19.05 -14.97 -2.79
N PHE A 157 -19.02 -14.38 -3.98
CA PHE A 157 -20.03 -13.42 -4.43
C PHE A 157 -21.40 -14.08 -4.64
N VAL A 158 -21.45 -15.30 -5.21
CA VAL A 158 -22.72 -16.02 -5.42
C VAL A 158 -23.43 -16.29 -4.09
N VAL A 159 -22.68 -16.73 -3.08
CA VAL A 159 -23.19 -17.03 -1.73
C VAL A 159 -23.80 -15.81 -1.05
N TYR A 160 -23.26 -14.60 -1.27
CA TYR A 160 -23.72 -13.36 -0.63
C TYR A 160 -24.51 -12.43 -1.56
N SER A 161 -24.93 -12.90 -2.73
CA SER A 161 -25.65 -12.09 -3.71
C SER A 161 -27.07 -11.67 -3.26
N THR A 162 -27.53 -12.14 -2.10
CA THR A 162 -28.84 -11.86 -1.52
C THR A 162 -28.85 -10.60 -0.66
N ASP A 163 -27.74 -10.24 0.01
CA ASP A 163 -27.65 -9.08 0.91
C ASP A 163 -26.42 -8.22 0.63
N PHE A 164 -26.61 -7.12 -0.12
CA PHE A 164 -25.53 -6.17 -0.45
C PHE A 164 -24.94 -5.44 0.76
N ASN A 165 -25.63 -5.43 1.91
CA ASN A 165 -25.14 -4.77 3.12
C ASN A 165 -23.98 -5.51 3.80
N ASN A 166 -23.71 -6.76 3.39
CA ASN A 166 -22.76 -7.67 4.03
C ASN A 166 -21.46 -7.85 3.23
N ILE A 167 -20.92 -6.75 2.66
CA ILE A 167 -19.65 -6.75 1.89
C ILE A 167 -18.48 -7.33 2.71
N LEU A 168 -18.48 -7.09 4.02
CA LEU A 168 -17.46 -7.59 4.94
C LEU A 168 -17.43 -9.12 4.98
N TYR A 169 -18.58 -9.77 5.13
CA TYR A 169 -18.66 -11.23 5.19
C TYR A 169 -18.22 -11.89 3.88
N GLY A 170 -18.58 -11.32 2.74
CA GLY A 170 -18.06 -11.80 1.45
C GLY A 170 -16.54 -11.63 1.34
N SER A 171 -15.97 -10.61 1.95
CA SER A 171 -14.51 -10.38 1.95
C SER A 171 -13.80 -11.41 2.84
N LEU A 172 -14.33 -11.66 4.04
CA LEU A 172 -13.83 -12.68 4.95
C LEU A 172 -13.91 -14.08 4.32
N LEU A 173 -15.04 -14.43 3.72
CA LEU A 173 -15.20 -15.73 3.05
C LEU A 173 -14.21 -15.90 1.90
N THR A 174 -13.99 -14.86 1.08
CA THR A 174 -13.01 -14.90 0.00
C THR A 174 -11.59 -15.10 0.53
N VAL A 175 -11.21 -14.41 1.61
CA VAL A 175 -9.90 -14.56 2.25
C VAL A 175 -9.71 -15.96 2.83
N SER A 176 -10.72 -16.49 3.53
CA SER A 176 -10.68 -17.84 4.11
C SER A 176 -10.51 -18.92 3.03
N LEU A 177 -11.30 -18.84 1.95
CA LEU A 177 -11.19 -19.76 0.82
C LEU A 177 -9.85 -19.62 0.09
N ALA A 178 -9.37 -18.38 -0.08
CA ALA A 178 -8.08 -18.13 -0.69
C ALA A 178 -6.92 -18.69 0.14
N ASN A 179 -6.96 -18.52 1.46
CA ASN A 179 -5.95 -19.04 2.36
C ASN A 179 -5.92 -20.58 2.36
N TRP A 180 -7.08 -21.21 2.19
CA TRP A 180 -7.17 -22.68 2.14
C TRP A 180 -6.72 -23.27 0.79
N PHE A 181 -7.20 -22.74 -0.33
CA PHE A 181 -7.02 -23.39 -1.64
C PHE A 181 -6.06 -22.69 -2.61
N CYS A 182 -5.82 -21.39 -2.43
CA CYS A 182 -5.07 -20.59 -3.40
C CYS A 182 -3.60 -20.39 -3.03
N ARG A 183 -3.19 -20.77 -1.82
CA ARG A 183 -1.86 -20.51 -1.28
C ARG A 183 -0.86 -21.58 -1.73
N ASP A 184 0.05 -21.19 -2.61
CA ASP A 184 1.16 -22.04 -3.04
C ASP A 184 2.49 -21.45 -2.52
N TRP A 185 3.47 -22.30 -2.22
CA TRP A 185 4.82 -21.85 -1.84
C TRP A 185 5.55 -21.23 -3.05
N ARG A 186 6.29 -20.14 -2.85
CA ARG A 186 7.09 -19.53 -3.92
C ARG A 186 8.39 -20.30 -4.12
N SER A 187 8.43 -21.14 -5.15
CA SER A 187 9.57 -22.03 -5.42
C SER A 187 10.83 -21.33 -5.97
N ARG A 188 10.77 -20.04 -6.33
CA ARG A 188 11.94 -19.29 -6.85
C ARG A 188 11.95 -17.86 -6.29
N PRO A 189 13.08 -17.40 -5.73
CA PRO A 189 13.21 -15.98 -5.38
C PRO A 189 13.03 -15.13 -6.64
N ALA A 190 12.28 -14.03 -6.50
CA ALA A 190 12.04 -13.12 -7.61
C ALA A 190 13.37 -12.49 -8.04
N LYS A 191 13.62 -12.40 -9.35
CA LYS A 191 14.86 -11.80 -9.86
C LYS A 191 15.03 -10.37 -9.30
N PRO A 192 16.24 -9.99 -8.86
CA PRO A 192 16.50 -8.64 -8.38
C PRO A 192 16.28 -7.67 -9.53
N LYS A 193 15.27 -6.80 -9.40
CA LYS A 193 15.11 -5.66 -10.32
C LYS A 193 16.03 -4.52 -9.86
N SER A 194 16.45 -3.67 -10.81
CA SER A 194 17.27 -2.51 -10.50
C SER A 194 16.62 -1.64 -9.42
N ARG A 195 17.42 -1.18 -8.45
CA ARG A 195 16.94 -0.37 -7.31
C ARG A 195 16.27 0.92 -7.80
N CYS A 196 16.88 1.58 -8.78
CA CYS A 196 16.34 2.80 -9.40
C CYS A 196 14.99 2.54 -10.09
N GLY A 197 14.89 1.50 -10.93
CA GLY A 197 13.64 1.19 -11.63
C GLY A 197 12.49 0.84 -10.67
N ARG A 198 12.79 0.16 -9.56
CA ARG A 198 11.82 -0.10 -8.49
C ARG A 198 11.37 1.18 -7.79
N ALA A 199 12.31 2.05 -7.42
CA ALA A 199 12.01 3.32 -6.77
C ALA A 199 11.13 4.19 -7.67
N CYS A 200 11.50 4.37 -8.94
CA CYS A 200 10.70 5.13 -9.90
C CYS A 200 9.27 4.58 -10.06
N ALA A 201 9.12 3.26 -10.20
CA ALA A 201 7.81 2.65 -10.35
C ALA A 201 6.92 2.84 -9.10
N VAL A 202 7.51 2.72 -7.91
CA VAL A 202 6.81 2.96 -6.64
C VAL A 202 6.44 4.43 -6.50
N SER A 203 7.35 5.36 -6.76
CA SER A 203 7.11 6.80 -6.69
C SER A 203 6.00 7.23 -7.64
N LEU A 204 6.04 6.77 -8.91
CA LEU A 204 4.98 7.04 -9.88
C LEU A 204 3.62 6.49 -9.42
N GLY A 205 3.60 5.25 -8.94
CA GLY A 205 2.38 4.64 -8.39
C GLY A 205 1.82 5.42 -7.20
N ALA A 206 2.69 5.88 -6.29
CA ALA A 206 2.31 6.64 -5.12
C ALA A 206 1.74 8.02 -5.50
N CYS A 207 2.42 8.73 -6.41
CA CYS A 207 1.95 10.02 -6.92
C CYS A 207 0.57 9.89 -7.57
N LEU A 208 0.35 8.84 -8.38
CA LEU A 208 -0.96 8.58 -8.99
C LEU A 208 -2.02 8.24 -7.95
N PHE A 209 -1.69 7.45 -6.94
CA PHE A 209 -2.65 7.09 -5.88
C PHE A 209 -3.06 8.32 -5.06
N TYR A 210 -2.09 9.12 -4.60
CA TYR A 210 -2.37 10.30 -3.80
C TYR A 210 -3.04 11.42 -4.61
N SER A 211 -2.74 11.56 -5.91
CA SER A 211 -3.43 12.52 -6.75
C SER A 211 -4.90 12.16 -6.96
N LEU A 212 -5.21 10.87 -7.16
CA LEU A 212 -6.59 10.38 -7.23
C LEU A 212 -7.33 10.56 -5.90
N LEU A 213 -6.65 10.28 -4.78
CA LEU A 213 -7.21 10.46 -3.45
C LEU A 213 -7.49 11.94 -3.16
N ALA A 214 -6.54 12.83 -3.45
CA ALA A 214 -6.71 14.28 -3.31
C ALA A 214 -7.84 14.81 -4.20
N PHE A 215 -7.89 14.38 -5.47
CA PHE A 215 -8.95 14.77 -6.40
C PHE A 215 -10.32 14.30 -5.90
N SER A 216 -10.42 13.08 -5.37
CA SER A 216 -11.66 12.57 -4.78
C SER A 216 -12.08 13.38 -3.55
N LEU A 217 -11.15 13.67 -2.63
CA LEU A 217 -11.45 14.45 -1.43
C LEU A 217 -11.91 15.88 -1.78
N LEU A 218 -11.22 16.56 -2.69
CA LEU A 218 -11.56 17.93 -3.07
C LEU A 218 -12.96 18.06 -3.68
N ASN A 219 -13.44 17.03 -4.39
CA ASN A 219 -14.74 17.04 -5.06
C ASN A 219 -15.88 16.46 -4.22
N ASN A 220 -15.60 15.46 -3.38
CA ASN A 220 -16.62 14.75 -2.62
C ASN A 220 -16.77 15.24 -1.18
N ALA A 221 -15.71 15.80 -0.57
CA ALA A 221 -15.78 16.30 0.79
C ALA A 221 -16.46 17.68 0.83
N ARG A 222 -17.35 17.86 1.80
CA ARG A 222 -18.01 19.13 2.10
C ARG A 222 -17.69 19.49 3.55
N VAL A 223 -17.35 20.75 3.78
CA VAL A 223 -17.13 21.29 5.13
C VAL A 223 -18.33 22.15 5.46
N THR A 224 -18.95 21.90 6.61
CA THR A 224 -20.04 22.71 7.14
C THR A 224 -19.47 23.78 8.05
N TYR A 225 -19.72 25.04 7.72
CA TYR A 225 -19.36 26.18 8.56
C TYR A 225 -20.59 27.07 8.71
N GLU A 226 -20.98 27.39 9.94
CA GLU A 226 -22.12 28.28 10.25
C GLU A 226 -23.44 27.91 9.53
N GLY A 227 -23.68 26.61 9.31
CA GLY A 227 -24.90 26.12 8.65
C GLY A 227 -24.83 26.05 7.11
N GLU A 228 -23.79 26.60 6.49
CA GLU A 228 -23.56 26.48 5.04
C GLU A 228 -22.57 25.34 4.73
N SER A 229 -22.90 24.51 3.73
CA SER A 229 -22.06 23.40 3.29
C SER A 229 -21.27 23.74 2.03
N VAL A 230 -20.01 24.14 2.23
CA VAL A 230 -19.12 24.55 1.14
C VAL A 230 -18.27 23.33 0.71
N PRO A 231 -18.11 23.06 -0.59
CA PRO A 231 -17.25 21.99 -1.06
C PRO A 231 -15.78 22.26 -0.70
N LEU A 232 -15.03 21.21 -0.37
CA LEU A 232 -13.65 21.32 0.13
C LEU A 232 -12.73 22.08 -0.85
N ARG A 233 -12.87 21.87 -2.17
CA ARG A 233 -12.09 22.62 -3.17
C ARG A 233 -12.23 24.14 -3.04
N GLU A 234 -13.41 24.63 -2.69
CA GLU A 234 -13.69 26.06 -2.57
C GLU A 234 -13.18 26.58 -1.22
N ALA A 235 -13.37 25.81 -0.15
CA ALA A 235 -12.81 26.11 1.16
C ALA A 235 -11.28 26.24 1.11
N VAL A 236 -10.58 25.32 0.45
CA VAL A 236 -9.12 25.37 0.26
C VAL A 236 -8.71 26.59 -0.56
N ARG A 237 -9.42 26.88 -1.66
CA ARG A 237 -9.13 28.05 -2.49
C ARG A 237 -9.35 29.38 -1.73
N ASN A 238 -10.40 29.44 -0.91
CA ASN A 238 -10.72 30.62 -0.11
C ASN A 238 -9.75 30.76 1.06
N PHE A 239 -9.30 29.66 1.68
CA PHE A 239 -8.27 29.65 2.72
C PHE A 239 -6.98 30.31 2.26
N PHE A 240 -6.44 29.93 1.09
CA PHE A 240 -5.22 30.56 0.56
C PHE A 240 -5.38 32.02 0.13
N LYS A 241 -6.62 32.49 -0.08
CA LYS A 241 -6.94 33.89 -0.36
C LYS A 241 -7.25 34.70 0.91
N SER A 242 -7.51 34.03 2.03
CA SER A 242 -7.94 34.65 3.27
C SER A 242 -6.83 35.54 3.85
N PRO A 243 -7.21 36.61 4.61
CA PRO A 243 -6.24 37.43 5.32
C PRO A 243 -5.40 36.60 6.30
N LEU A 244 -5.99 35.57 6.92
CA LEU A 244 -5.31 34.64 7.83
C LEU A 244 -4.09 33.97 7.20
N TRP A 245 -4.18 33.54 5.93
CA TRP A 245 -3.03 32.93 5.25
C TRP A 245 -1.87 33.93 5.07
N ARG A 246 -2.20 35.18 4.75
CA ARG A 246 -1.20 36.24 4.60
C ARG A 246 -0.54 36.56 5.94
N GLU A 247 -1.34 36.73 6.99
CA GLU A 247 -0.87 36.94 8.35
C GLU A 247 0.02 35.80 8.85
N MET A 248 -0.37 34.55 8.58
CA MET A 248 0.41 33.36 8.92
C MET A 248 1.77 33.37 8.20
N ARG A 249 1.79 33.68 6.90
CA ARG A 249 3.04 33.78 6.14
C ARG A 249 3.95 34.88 6.70
N ASP A 250 3.38 36.03 7.05
CA ASP A 250 4.13 37.16 7.59
C ASP A 250 4.68 36.87 8.99
N THR A 251 3.90 36.21 9.85
CA THR A 251 4.37 35.76 11.17
C THR A 251 5.45 34.70 11.06
N VAL A 252 5.33 33.73 10.14
CA VAL A 252 6.40 32.75 9.87
C VAL A 252 7.67 33.44 9.37
N GLY A 253 7.54 34.44 8.49
CA GLY A 253 8.68 35.24 8.03
C GLY A 253 9.37 35.99 9.16
N LYS A 254 8.60 36.68 10.01
CA LYS A 254 9.12 37.36 11.21
C LYS A 254 9.81 36.38 12.17
N LEU A 255 9.22 35.20 12.37
CA LEU A 255 9.78 34.16 13.21
C LEU A 255 11.12 33.63 12.65
N TYR A 256 11.24 33.51 11.33
CA TYR A 256 12.48 33.10 10.67
C TYR A 256 13.60 34.13 10.81
N GLU A 257 13.30 35.42 10.64
CA GLU A 257 14.29 36.49 10.89
C GLU A 257 14.69 36.52 12.37
N TYR A 258 13.73 36.36 13.28
CA TYR A 258 14.00 36.27 14.71
C TYR A 258 14.89 35.06 15.06
N TYR A 259 14.63 33.90 14.43
CA TYR A 259 15.43 32.67 14.55
C TYR A 259 16.88 32.90 14.15
N LYS A 260 17.10 33.63 13.06
CA LYS A 260 18.43 33.92 12.53
C LYS A 260 19.27 34.78 13.50
N ILE A 261 18.63 35.64 14.28
CA ILE A 261 19.30 36.57 15.21
C ILE A 261 19.50 35.95 16.60
N HIS A 262 18.49 35.30 17.17
CA HIS A 262 18.49 34.86 18.57
C HIS A 262 18.74 33.34 18.75
N GLY A 263 18.71 32.57 17.66
CA GLY A 263 18.88 31.12 17.68
C GLY A 263 17.65 30.36 18.16
N PHE A 264 17.70 29.02 18.05
CA PHE A 264 16.55 28.14 18.29
C PHE A 264 16.06 28.12 19.75
N LYS A 265 16.97 28.27 20.72
CA LYS A 265 16.66 28.17 22.15
C LYS A 265 15.68 29.25 22.62
N GLU A 266 15.86 30.49 22.16
CA GLU A 266 15.04 31.60 22.66
C GLU A 266 13.65 31.63 22.01
N ILE A 267 13.53 31.10 20.80
CA ILE A 267 12.22 30.80 20.19
C ILE A 267 11.48 29.72 20.97
N LEU A 268 12.16 28.62 21.31
CA LEU A 268 11.54 27.55 22.09
C LEU A 268 11.06 28.06 23.43
N LYS A 269 11.84 28.94 24.08
CA LYS A 269 11.46 29.57 25.35
C LYS A 269 10.23 30.46 25.19
N GLN A 270 10.20 31.36 24.20
CA GLN A 270 9.02 32.19 23.94
C GLN A 270 7.79 31.38 23.53
N LEU A 271 7.97 30.32 22.76
CA LEU A 271 6.89 29.42 22.39
C LEU A 271 6.36 28.67 23.62
N TRP A 272 7.26 28.21 24.50
CA TRP A 272 6.89 27.57 25.76
C TRP A 272 6.13 28.54 26.68
N ASP A 273 6.63 29.77 26.82
CA ASP A 273 5.99 30.82 27.61
C ASP A 273 4.64 31.27 27.02
N ALA A 274 4.49 31.25 25.68
CA ALA A 274 3.25 31.58 24.98
C ALA A 274 2.23 30.42 24.98
N LEU A 275 2.68 29.17 25.09
CA LEU A 275 1.79 28.02 25.25
C LEU A 275 1.24 27.88 26.67
N ASP A 276 1.92 28.44 27.67
CA ASP A 276 1.48 28.41 29.08
C ASP A 276 1.34 29.80 29.74
N PRO A 277 0.45 30.67 29.24
CA PRO A 277 0.23 31.99 29.84
C PRO A 277 -0.62 31.94 31.13
N GLN A 278 -1.40 30.88 31.34
CA GLN A 278 -2.41 30.76 32.41
C GLN A 278 -2.17 29.59 33.39
N GLY A 279 -1.64 28.45 32.94
CA GLY A 279 -1.52 27.24 33.77
C GLY A 279 -0.56 27.40 34.94
N LEU A 280 0.57 28.08 34.75
CA LEU A 280 1.52 28.38 35.83
C LEU A 280 0.99 29.40 36.86
N LYS A 281 0.22 30.39 36.42
CA LYS A 281 -0.37 31.41 37.31
C LYS A 281 -1.53 30.84 38.14
N ASP A 282 -2.34 29.99 37.52
CA ASP A 282 -3.44 29.30 38.19
C ASP A 282 -2.94 28.17 39.11
N ALA A 283 -1.85 27.48 38.77
CA ALA A 283 -1.23 26.50 39.66
C ALA A 283 -0.58 27.13 40.90
N ALA A 284 -0.08 28.37 40.79
CA ALA A 284 0.48 29.12 41.92
C ALA A 284 -0.61 29.67 42.85
N SER A 285 -1.77 30.07 42.32
CA SER A 285 -2.89 30.60 43.12
C SER A 285 -3.65 29.52 43.89
N VAL A 286 -3.65 28.26 43.42
CA VAL A 286 -4.27 27.12 44.12
C VAL A 286 -3.44 26.62 45.31
N ARG A 287 -2.16 27.03 45.41
CA ARG A 287 -1.23 26.61 46.47
C ARG A 287 -1.12 27.60 47.65
N ALA A 288 -1.80 28.75 47.57
CA ALA A 288 -1.86 29.79 48.61
C ALA A 288 -3.22 29.74 49.31
#